data_AF-A0A846DEM3-F1
#
_entry.id   AF-A0A846DEM3-F1
#
_cell.length_a   1.000
_cell.length_b   1.000
_cell.length_c   1.000
_cell.angle_alpha   90.00
_cell.angle_beta   90.00
_cell.angle_gamma   90.00
#
_symmetry.space_group_name_H-M   'P 1'
#
loop_
_entity.id
_entity.type
_entity.pdbx_description
1 polymer ?
#
loop_
_entity_poly.entity_id
_entity_poly.type
_entity_poly.pdbx_seq_one_letter_code
_entity_poly.pdbx_strand_id
1 'polypeptide(L)'
;MMVTKYTETETEKFYDQEDSLYRSFWDAEGSLHWGFFENLTSASKDDFLPACNRWNQYMLQCSNINNQSKVLDLGCGNGNTAIWLAQETGCEVVGIDISQVRIDNARKKSKDYPNLNLSFEKASATNLPFAEGSFTHVWSQATLYHVHERTKALQEIHRVLKEGGTLIFDDLVTPRSEISENSHRYVYERLLFEPTFSQESYTETLSNLGLMVLEAKDLSLHLHKSYDLLSQLALPQYPDLNAAYIKMCKAIAQKELGWSFYLCEKVSDRLTWIYDTSDSQNLENKYDAWSHLYDSELDQSYRISPIESARTLAKVVSNKQATILDAGAGTGMVGEALAELGYNKITGVDISFRCDLSSLAEATPLTCSVNRSASIGYPWKEDNPSKRRGKNQGFNPKRNAYEMQSSNITYLRKARPWYQEIPYDVLQQFLRHLNKACNNFFTGRAKFPRFKKLGDVKHFEFKPKSVYRKLYSKCLRKMFIKHSVKTTGYPSLTVFSVYRVF
;
A
#
# COMPACT_ATOMS: atom_id res chain seq x y z
N MET A 1 -22.57 17.16 13.82
CA MET A 1 -22.95 16.24 12.72
C MET A 1 -22.91 17.04 11.44
N MET A 2 -22.02 16.69 10.49
CA MET A 2 -22.14 17.22 9.14
C MET A 2 -23.45 16.69 8.56
N VAL A 3 -24.31 17.58 8.08
CA VAL A 3 -25.55 17.21 7.39
C VAL A 3 -25.13 16.77 5.99
N THR A 4 -25.36 15.50 5.64
CA THR A 4 -25.08 14.97 4.30
C THR A 4 -26.08 15.55 3.31
N LYS A 5 -25.64 15.89 2.09
CA LYS A 5 -26.52 16.50 1.06
C LYS A 5 -27.59 15.53 0.58
N TYR A 6 -27.29 14.23 0.59
CA TYR A 6 -28.18 13.17 0.15
C TYR A 6 -28.46 12.19 1.29
N THR A 7 -29.50 11.39 1.11
CA THR A 7 -29.98 10.38 2.05
C THR A 7 -29.97 8.98 1.43
N GLU A 8 -29.95 7.97 2.28
CA GLU A 8 -30.10 6.57 1.87
C GLU A 8 -31.39 6.31 1.09
N THR A 9 -32.49 6.95 1.48
CA THR A 9 -33.79 6.84 0.80
C THR A 9 -33.77 7.44 -0.61
N GLU A 10 -33.00 8.51 -0.84
CA GLU A 10 -32.84 9.07 -2.20
C GLU A 10 -32.02 8.13 -3.09
N THR A 11 -30.94 7.56 -2.55
CA THR A 11 -30.16 6.52 -3.24
C THR A 11 -31.03 5.31 -3.60
N GLU A 12 -31.82 4.80 -2.65
CA GLU A 12 -32.75 3.68 -2.86
C GLU A 12 -33.72 3.97 -4.02
N LYS A 13 -34.42 5.11 -3.97
CA LYS A 13 -35.40 5.50 -5.00
C LYS A 13 -34.77 5.65 -6.38
N PHE A 14 -33.56 6.21 -6.44
CA PHE A 14 -32.84 6.36 -7.71
C PHE A 14 -32.59 5.00 -8.36
N TYR A 15 -32.01 4.05 -7.62
CA TYR A 15 -31.70 2.73 -8.20
C TYR A 15 -32.93 1.86 -8.46
N ASP A 16 -34.00 2.00 -7.68
CA ASP A 16 -35.27 1.33 -7.95
C ASP A 16 -35.89 1.78 -9.28
N GLN A 17 -35.75 3.05 -9.65
CA GLN A 17 -36.29 3.62 -10.88
C GLN A 17 -35.40 3.33 -12.10
N GLU A 18 -34.09 3.31 -11.89
CA GLU A 18 -33.11 3.23 -12.97
C GLU A 18 -32.67 1.80 -13.31
N ASP A 19 -33.07 0.78 -12.53
CA ASP A 19 -32.64 -0.61 -12.74
C ASP A 19 -32.96 -1.12 -14.16
N SER A 20 -34.17 -0.84 -14.66
CA SER A 20 -34.57 -1.22 -16.02
C SER A 20 -33.80 -0.45 -17.09
N LEU A 21 -33.41 0.80 -16.81
CA LEU A 21 -32.61 1.61 -17.73
C LEU A 21 -31.20 1.03 -17.85
N TYR A 22 -30.52 0.80 -16.74
CA TYR A 22 -29.15 0.30 -16.79
C TYR A 22 -29.06 -1.12 -17.36
N ARG A 23 -30.06 -1.97 -17.10
CA ARG A 23 -30.12 -3.30 -17.72
C ARG A 23 -30.22 -3.28 -19.25
N SER A 24 -30.78 -2.22 -19.84
CA SER A 24 -31.01 -2.20 -21.30
C SER A 24 -29.73 -2.00 -22.11
N PHE A 25 -28.67 -1.42 -21.53
CA PHE A 25 -27.45 -1.08 -22.26
C PHE A 25 -26.14 -1.33 -21.51
N TRP A 26 -26.14 -1.34 -20.16
CA TRP A 26 -24.93 -1.51 -19.36
C TRP A 26 -24.59 -2.99 -19.20
N ASP A 27 -25.51 -3.73 -18.58
CA ASP A 27 -25.44 -5.18 -18.40
C ASP A 27 -26.86 -5.73 -18.23
N ALA A 28 -27.28 -6.61 -19.14
CA ALA A 28 -28.60 -7.24 -19.11
C ALA A 28 -28.87 -8.01 -17.80
N GLU A 29 -27.82 -8.59 -17.21
CA GLU A 29 -27.92 -9.31 -15.94
C GLU A 29 -28.09 -8.37 -14.75
N GLY A 30 -27.73 -7.09 -14.91
CA GLY A 30 -27.92 -6.02 -13.92
C GLY A 30 -26.74 -5.80 -12.98
N SER A 31 -25.52 -6.21 -13.35
CA SER A 31 -24.29 -5.89 -12.61
C SER A 31 -23.76 -4.52 -13.05
N LEU A 32 -23.62 -3.59 -12.10
CA LEU A 32 -23.25 -2.20 -12.38
C LEU A 32 -21.88 -1.87 -11.78
N HIS A 33 -20.83 -2.19 -12.53
CA HIS A 33 -19.46 -1.81 -12.19
C HIS A 33 -18.64 -1.59 -13.46
N TRP A 34 -17.40 -1.15 -13.28
CA TRP A 34 -16.50 -0.76 -14.38
C TRP A 34 -15.56 -1.90 -14.78
N GLY A 35 -14.95 -1.74 -15.96
CA GLY A 35 -14.13 -2.78 -16.58
C GLY A 35 -12.64 -2.62 -16.31
N PHE A 36 -11.96 -3.75 -16.10
CA PHE A 36 -10.50 -3.86 -16.10
C PHE A 36 -10.00 -4.39 -17.46
N PHE A 37 -9.27 -3.54 -18.18
CA PHE A 37 -8.93 -3.70 -19.60
C PHE A 37 -7.46 -4.07 -19.77
N GLU A 38 -7.17 -5.11 -20.55
CA GLU A 38 -5.77 -5.47 -20.85
C GLU A 38 -5.08 -4.41 -21.71
N ASN A 39 -5.82 -3.79 -22.63
CA ASN A 39 -5.32 -2.72 -23.49
C ASN A 39 -6.37 -1.61 -23.61
N LEU A 40 -6.10 -0.48 -22.96
CA LEU A 40 -6.98 0.69 -22.94
C LEU A 40 -7.15 1.34 -24.32
N THR A 41 -6.15 1.23 -25.21
CA THR A 41 -6.18 1.94 -26.51
C THR A 41 -6.97 1.18 -27.56
N SER A 42 -6.93 -0.16 -27.54
CA SER A 42 -7.65 -0.99 -28.52
C SER A 42 -9.01 -1.48 -28.04
N ALA A 43 -9.35 -1.32 -26.77
CA ALA A 43 -10.63 -1.79 -26.23
C ALA A 43 -11.82 -1.11 -26.94
N SER A 44 -12.78 -1.95 -27.32
CA SER A 44 -14.02 -1.63 -28.02
C SER A 44 -15.23 -1.89 -27.12
N LYS A 45 -16.45 -1.61 -27.61
CA LYS A 45 -17.68 -1.84 -26.84
C LYS A 45 -17.87 -3.31 -26.46
N ASP A 46 -17.45 -4.23 -27.33
CA ASP A 46 -17.56 -5.67 -27.11
C ASP A 46 -16.62 -6.16 -25.98
N ASP A 47 -15.62 -5.36 -25.62
CA ASP A 47 -14.68 -5.65 -24.53
C ASP A 47 -15.20 -5.23 -23.15
N PHE A 48 -16.30 -4.46 -23.06
CA PHE A 48 -16.76 -3.88 -21.80
C PHE A 48 -17.14 -4.95 -20.77
N LEU A 49 -18.09 -5.83 -21.10
CA LEU A 49 -18.50 -6.91 -20.18
C LEU A 49 -17.37 -7.90 -19.88
N PRO A 50 -16.54 -8.35 -20.86
CA PRO A 50 -15.33 -9.10 -20.55
C PRO A 50 -14.37 -8.38 -19.60
N ALA A 51 -14.24 -7.05 -19.71
CA ALA A 51 -13.42 -6.26 -18.80
C ALA A 51 -14.02 -6.21 -17.38
N CYS A 52 -15.34 -6.11 -17.24
CA CYS A 52 -16.03 -6.23 -15.96
C CYS A 52 -15.73 -7.60 -15.32
N ASN A 53 -15.86 -8.69 -16.07
CA ASN A 53 -15.55 -10.03 -15.56
C ASN A 53 -14.08 -10.20 -15.18
N ARG A 54 -13.15 -9.62 -15.95
CA ARG A 54 -11.73 -9.57 -15.57
C ARG A 54 -11.50 -8.85 -14.24
N TRP A 55 -12.29 -7.80 -13.97
CA TRP A 55 -12.19 -7.09 -12.70
C TRP A 55 -12.64 -7.96 -11.53
N ASN A 56 -13.76 -8.67 -11.67
CA ASN A 56 -14.25 -9.62 -10.68
C ASN A 56 -13.21 -10.71 -10.40
N GLN A 57 -12.63 -11.29 -11.46
CA GLN A 57 -11.58 -12.29 -11.36
C GLN A 57 -10.32 -11.75 -10.66
N TYR A 58 -9.93 -10.50 -10.96
CA TYR A 58 -8.79 -9.86 -10.29
C TYR A 58 -9.02 -9.71 -8.78
N MET A 59 -10.17 -9.16 -8.39
CA MET A 59 -10.53 -8.99 -6.98
C MET A 59 -10.57 -10.37 -6.28
N LEU A 60 -11.21 -11.38 -6.88
CA LEU A 60 -11.24 -12.73 -6.32
C LEU A 60 -9.83 -13.31 -6.11
N GLN A 61 -8.95 -13.24 -7.11
CA GLN A 61 -7.59 -13.76 -7.02
C GLN A 61 -6.78 -13.13 -5.88
N CYS A 62 -6.91 -11.82 -5.67
CA CYS A 62 -6.19 -11.12 -4.61
C CYS A 62 -6.80 -11.34 -3.20
N SER A 63 -8.10 -11.66 -3.13
CA SER A 63 -8.82 -11.81 -1.85
C SER A 63 -8.59 -13.14 -1.12
N ASN A 64 -8.06 -14.16 -1.80
CA ASN A 64 -7.91 -15.53 -1.26
C ASN A 64 -9.23 -16.18 -0.76
N ILE A 65 -10.38 -15.74 -1.28
CA ILE A 65 -11.68 -16.35 -1.00
C ILE A 65 -11.71 -17.79 -1.53
N ASN A 66 -12.15 -18.71 -0.68
CA ASN A 66 -12.24 -20.14 -0.98
C ASN A 66 -13.50 -20.74 -0.32
N ASN A 67 -13.70 -22.05 -0.43
CA ASN A 67 -14.90 -22.75 0.09
C ASN A 67 -15.07 -22.71 1.62
N GLN A 68 -14.07 -22.28 2.38
CA GLN A 68 -14.16 -22.07 3.83
C GLN A 68 -14.50 -20.61 4.19
N SER A 69 -14.55 -19.72 3.20
CA SER A 69 -14.84 -18.31 3.42
C SER A 69 -16.33 -18.09 3.70
N LYS A 70 -16.60 -17.12 4.59
CA LYS A 70 -17.90 -16.52 4.80
C LYS A 70 -17.80 -15.05 4.44
N VAL A 71 -18.43 -14.70 3.32
CA VAL A 71 -18.31 -13.40 2.65
C VAL A 71 -19.57 -12.57 2.85
N LEU A 72 -19.41 -11.32 3.23
CA LEU A 72 -20.47 -10.30 3.14
C LEU A 72 -20.28 -9.53 1.83
N ASP A 73 -21.26 -9.59 0.92
CA ASP A 73 -21.31 -8.78 -0.30
C ASP A 73 -22.15 -7.51 -0.01
N LEU A 74 -21.45 -6.38 0.16
CA LEU A 74 -22.02 -5.10 0.56
C LEU A 74 -22.40 -4.29 -0.69
N GLY A 75 -23.71 -4.09 -0.88
CA GLY A 75 -24.28 -3.55 -2.12
C GLY A 75 -24.44 -4.62 -3.19
N CYS A 76 -24.98 -5.78 -2.83
CA CYS A 76 -25.05 -6.95 -3.70
C CYS A 76 -25.95 -6.76 -4.94
N GLY A 77 -26.73 -5.67 -5.00
CA GLY A 77 -27.68 -5.40 -6.06
C GLY A 77 -28.62 -6.58 -6.26
N ASN A 78 -28.73 -7.04 -7.51
CA ASN A 78 -29.57 -8.18 -7.88
C ASN A 78 -28.92 -9.55 -7.59
N GLY A 79 -27.82 -9.59 -6.83
CA GLY A 79 -27.17 -10.81 -6.34
C GLY A 79 -26.23 -11.51 -7.33
N ASN A 80 -25.93 -10.89 -8.48
CA ASN A 80 -25.12 -11.51 -9.53
C ASN A 80 -23.70 -11.85 -9.05
N THR A 81 -23.02 -10.89 -8.41
CA THR A 81 -21.66 -11.07 -7.90
C THR A 81 -21.64 -12.09 -6.77
N ALA A 82 -22.59 -12.04 -5.84
CA ALA A 82 -22.73 -13.04 -4.78
C ALA A 82 -22.92 -14.48 -5.33
N ILE A 83 -23.81 -14.67 -6.32
CA ILE A 83 -24.03 -15.96 -6.97
C ILE A 83 -22.75 -16.43 -7.66
N TRP A 84 -22.15 -15.57 -8.49
CA TRP A 84 -20.91 -15.88 -9.20
C TRP A 84 -19.78 -16.27 -8.24
N LEU A 85 -19.58 -15.51 -7.16
CA LEU A 85 -18.56 -15.76 -6.16
C LEU A 85 -18.75 -17.12 -5.47
N ALA A 86 -20.00 -17.45 -5.10
CA ALA A 86 -20.34 -18.75 -4.52
C ALA A 86 -20.14 -19.90 -5.51
N GLN A 87 -20.41 -19.70 -6.81
CA GLN A 87 -20.16 -20.72 -7.84
C GLN A 87 -18.67 -20.98 -8.06
N GLU A 88 -17.85 -19.92 -8.15
CA GLU A 88 -16.41 -20.04 -8.41
C GLU A 88 -15.66 -20.67 -7.24
N THR A 89 -16.11 -20.41 -6.01
CA THR A 89 -15.32 -20.73 -4.82
C THR A 89 -15.97 -21.76 -3.89
N GLY A 90 -17.29 -21.95 -3.97
CA GLY A 90 -18.06 -22.74 -3.01
C GLY A 90 -18.21 -22.09 -1.63
N CYS A 91 -17.91 -20.79 -1.49
CA CYS A 91 -17.99 -20.08 -0.22
C CYS A 91 -19.45 -19.79 0.20
N GLU A 92 -19.63 -19.41 1.46
CA GLU A 92 -20.89 -18.81 1.93
C GLU A 92 -20.91 -17.33 1.59
N VAL A 93 -21.98 -16.85 0.96
CA VAL A 93 -22.17 -15.42 0.68
C VAL A 93 -23.48 -14.91 1.29
N VAL A 94 -23.37 -13.84 2.07
CA VAL A 94 -24.49 -13.04 2.55
C VAL A 94 -24.46 -11.72 1.78
N GLY A 95 -25.46 -11.47 0.94
CA GLY A 95 -25.59 -10.21 0.22
C GLY A 95 -26.50 -9.22 0.96
N ILE A 96 -26.08 -7.96 1.05
CA ILE A 96 -26.94 -6.87 1.51
C ILE A 96 -27.07 -5.76 0.48
N ASP A 97 -28.23 -5.13 0.44
CA ASP A 97 -28.51 -3.95 -0.38
C ASP A 97 -29.58 -3.11 0.32
N ILE A 98 -29.64 -1.82 0.03
CA ILE A 98 -30.65 -0.93 0.62
C ILE A 98 -32.00 -1.03 -0.11
N SER A 99 -31.99 -1.48 -1.37
CA SER A 99 -33.19 -1.65 -2.19
C SER A 99 -33.87 -2.99 -1.92
N GLN A 100 -35.12 -2.94 -1.49
CA GLN A 100 -35.92 -4.15 -1.31
C GLN A 100 -36.19 -4.85 -2.65
N VAL A 101 -36.37 -4.08 -3.74
CA VAL A 101 -36.63 -4.63 -5.08
C VAL A 101 -35.45 -5.49 -5.54
N ARG A 102 -34.22 -5.00 -5.34
CA ARG A 102 -32.99 -5.71 -5.69
C ARG A 102 -32.78 -6.97 -4.85
N ILE A 103 -33.05 -6.88 -3.54
CA ILE A 103 -33.02 -8.04 -2.64
C ILE A 103 -34.03 -9.12 -3.06
N ASP A 104 -35.25 -8.73 -3.43
CA ASP A 104 -36.26 -9.70 -3.87
C ASP A 104 -35.87 -10.36 -5.20
N ASN A 105 -35.27 -9.61 -6.12
CA ASN A 105 -34.67 -10.16 -7.35
C ASN A 105 -33.54 -11.14 -7.05
N ALA A 106 -32.62 -10.79 -6.14
CA ALA A 106 -31.52 -11.66 -5.72
C ALA A 106 -32.02 -12.96 -5.10
N ARG A 107 -33.00 -12.89 -4.19
CA ARG A 107 -33.67 -14.05 -3.58
C ARG A 107 -34.43 -14.90 -4.60
N LYS A 108 -34.98 -14.29 -5.64
CA LYS A 108 -35.65 -15.03 -6.72
C LYS A 108 -34.62 -15.78 -7.56
N LYS A 109 -33.54 -15.12 -7.97
CA LYS A 109 -32.47 -15.69 -8.79
C LYS A 109 -31.70 -16.79 -8.05
N SER A 110 -31.51 -16.66 -6.74
CA SER A 110 -30.80 -17.67 -5.96
C SER A 110 -31.53 -19.02 -5.89
N LYS A 111 -32.85 -19.07 -6.13
CA LYS A 111 -33.62 -20.32 -6.20
C LYS A 111 -33.19 -21.23 -7.35
N ASP A 112 -32.58 -20.67 -8.40
CA ASP A 112 -32.03 -21.43 -9.52
C ASP A 112 -30.72 -22.15 -9.14
N TYR A 113 -30.17 -21.85 -7.96
CA TYR A 113 -28.90 -22.38 -7.46
C TYR A 113 -29.03 -22.99 -6.05
N PRO A 114 -29.90 -24.01 -5.83
CA PRO A 114 -30.22 -24.53 -4.50
C PRO A 114 -29.04 -25.18 -3.76
N ASN A 115 -27.94 -25.47 -4.46
CA ASN A 115 -26.73 -26.08 -3.88
C ASN A 115 -25.70 -25.04 -3.39
N LEU A 116 -25.93 -23.75 -3.63
CA LEU A 116 -25.05 -22.67 -3.17
C LEU A 116 -25.50 -22.14 -1.81
N ASN A 117 -24.55 -21.76 -0.96
CA ASN A 117 -24.85 -21.19 0.35
C ASN A 117 -25.00 -19.66 0.24
N LEU A 118 -26.20 -19.22 -0.12
CA LEU A 118 -26.54 -17.83 -0.41
C LEU A 118 -27.66 -17.34 0.50
N SER A 119 -27.52 -16.14 1.06
CA SER A 119 -28.60 -15.41 1.72
C SER A 119 -28.57 -13.94 1.37
N PHE A 120 -29.73 -13.29 1.38
CA PHE A 120 -29.88 -11.89 0.98
C PHE A 120 -30.79 -11.14 1.95
N GLU A 121 -30.36 -9.97 2.40
CA GLU A 121 -31.07 -9.15 3.38
C GLU A 121 -31.03 -7.66 3.02
N LYS A 122 -32.15 -6.96 3.23
CA LYS A 122 -32.16 -5.50 3.14
C LYS A 122 -31.51 -4.90 4.38
N ALA A 123 -30.40 -4.19 4.22
CA ALA A 123 -29.68 -3.57 5.32
C ALA A 123 -28.91 -2.33 4.86
N SER A 124 -28.68 -1.39 5.79
CA SER A 124 -27.76 -0.27 5.58
C SER A 124 -26.34 -0.70 5.91
N ALA A 125 -25.38 -0.30 5.07
CA ALA A 125 -23.95 -0.46 5.34
C ALA A 125 -23.49 0.25 6.63
N THR A 126 -24.26 1.25 7.10
CA THR A 126 -23.94 2.03 8.32
C THR A 126 -24.51 1.41 9.60
N ASN A 127 -25.29 0.32 9.49
CA ASN A 127 -25.89 -0.41 10.61
C ASN A 127 -26.14 -1.87 10.20
N LEU A 128 -25.06 -2.67 10.21
CA LEU A 128 -25.09 -4.05 9.75
C LEU A 128 -25.74 -4.97 10.80
N PRO A 129 -26.74 -5.80 10.44
CA PRO A 129 -27.48 -6.65 11.37
C PRO A 129 -26.73 -7.93 11.78
N PHE A 130 -25.40 -7.88 11.82
CA PHE A 130 -24.53 -9.02 12.09
C PHE A 130 -23.70 -8.81 13.35
N ALA A 131 -23.32 -9.88 14.03
CA ALA A 131 -22.45 -9.80 15.21
C ALA A 131 -21.01 -9.42 14.82
N GLU A 132 -20.23 -8.96 15.80
CA GLU A 132 -18.80 -8.74 15.63
C GLU A 132 -18.09 -10.04 15.18
N GLY A 133 -17.14 -9.94 14.25
CA GLY A 133 -16.38 -11.12 13.81
C GLY A 133 -17.20 -12.20 13.11
N SER A 134 -18.31 -11.83 12.46
CA SER A 134 -19.18 -12.78 11.75
C SER A 134 -18.59 -13.25 10.41
N PHE A 135 -17.77 -12.43 9.74
CA PHE A 135 -17.31 -12.68 8.37
C PHE A 135 -15.79 -12.84 8.31
N THR A 136 -15.33 -13.75 7.43
CA THR A 136 -13.91 -13.82 7.09
C THR A 136 -13.54 -12.80 6.03
N HIS A 137 -14.49 -12.44 5.15
CA HIS A 137 -14.28 -11.46 4.09
C HIS A 137 -15.48 -10.50 3.98
N VAL A 138 -15.19 -9.25 3.63
CA VAL A 138 -16.19 -8.28 3.16
C VAL A 138 -15.79 -7.88 1.75
N TRP A 139 -16.72 -8.06 0.82
CA TRP A 139 -16.63 -7.66 -0.58
C TRP A 139 -17.53 -6.45 -0.78
N SER A 140 -17.04 -5.40 -1.44
CA SER A 140 -17.86 -4.25 -1.85
C SER A 140 -17.42 -3.79 -3.22
N GLN A 141 -18.33 -3.78 -4.20
CA GLN A 141 -18.00 -3.33 -5.55
C GLN A 141 -18.92 -2.18 -5.97
N ALA A 142 -18.33 -1.06 -6.39
CA ALA A 142 -19.02 0.13 -6.88
C ALA A 142 -20.18 0.59 -5.97
N THR A 143 -20.00 0.50 -4.65
CA THR A 143 -21.07 0.73 -3.66
C THR A 143 -20.79 1.86 -2.68
N LEU A 144 -19.63 1.85 -2.01
CA LEU A 144 -19.39 2.70 -0.84
C LEU A 144 -19.48 4.22 -1.12
N TYR A 145 -19.27 4.67 -2.36
CA TYR A 145 -19.46 6.07 -2.72
C TYR A 145 -20.91 6.55 -2.55
N HIS A 146 -21.90 5.66 -2.60
CA HIS A 146 -23.29 5.99 -2.30
C HIS A 146 -23.61 6.09 -0.81
N VAL A 147 -22.69 5.66 0.06
CA VAL A 147 -22.89 5.70 1.51
C VAL A 147 -22.37 7.04 2.04
N HIS A 148 -23.31 7.91 2.43
CA HIS A 148 -22.99 9.28 2.86
C HIS A 148 -22.22 9.32 4.18
N GLU A 149 -22.56 8.45 5.14
CA GLU A 149 -21.78 8.23 6.36
C GLU A 149 -20.68 7.17 6.14
N ARG A 150 -19.85 7.32 5.11
CA ARG A 150 -18.88 6.30 4.69
C ARG A 150 -17.96 5.80 5.81
N THR A 151 -17.46 6.70 6.66
CA THR A 151 -16.62 6.33 7.83
C THR A 151 -17.36 5.39 8.78
N LYS A 152 -18.67 5.58 8.99
CA LYS A 152 -19.49 4.72 9.84
C LYS A 152 -19.70 3.34 9.19
N ALA A 153 -19.85 3.28 7.88
CA ALA A 153 -19.86 2.01 7.17
C ALA A 153 -18.51 1.28 7.27
N LEU A 154 -17.37 1.98 7.14
CA LEU A 154 -16.06 1.38 7.35
C LEU A 154 -15.89 0.85 8.79
N GLN A 155 -16.45 1.53 9.80
CA GLN A 155 -16.48 1.05 11.18
C GLN A 155 -17.32 -0.23 11.34
N GLU A 156 -18.50 -0.29 10.72
CA GLU A 156 -19.34 -1.49 10.73
C GLU A 156 -18.68 -2.65 10.00
N ILE A 157 -18.04 -2.41 8.85
CA ILE A 157 -17.23 -3.39 8.12
C ILE A 157 -16.11 -3.94 9.02
N HIS A 158 -15.35 -3.06 9.67
CA HIS A 158 -14.33 -3.46 10.63
C HIS A 158 -14.92 -4.31 11.76
N ARG A 159 -16.07 -3.92 12.32
CA ARG A 159 -16.73 -4.67 13.40
C ARG A 159 -17.12 -6.09 12.96
N VAL A 160 -17.79 -6.24 11.82
CA VAL A 160 -18.29 -7.56 11.39
C VAL A 160 -17.20 -8.48 10.83
N LEU A 161 -16.04 -7.94 10.45
CA LEU A 161 -14.86 -8.71 10.10
C LEU A 161 -14.24 -9.39 11.32
N LYS A 162 -13.82 -10.64 11.15
CA LYS A 162 -12.93 -11.33 12.09
C LYS A 162 -11.55 -10.68 12.12
N GLU A 163 -10.83 -10.86 13.20
CA GLU A 163 -9.40 -10.55 13.23
C GLU A 163 -8.67 -11.35 12.14
N GLY A 164 -7.78 -10.69 11.38
CA GLY A 164 -7.15 -11.25 10.18
C GLY A 164 -8.10 -11.40 8.97
N GLY A 165 -9.35 -10.92 9.08
CA GLY A 165 -10.32 -10.95 7.99
C GLY A 165 -10.01 -9.91 6.92
N THR A 166 -10.46 -10.19 5.68
CA THR A 166 -10.11 -9.37 4.51
C THR A 166 -11.27 -8.46 4.11
N LEU A 167 -11.00 -7.16 3.97
CA LEU A 167 -11.86 -6.24 3.23
C LEU A 167 -11.30 -6.10 1.81
N ILE A 168 -12.12 -6.36 0.80
CA ILE A 168 -11.77 -6.11 -0.59
C ILE A 168 -12.84 -5.25 -1.24
N PHE A 169 -12.43 -4.11 -1.77
CA PHE A 169 -13.39 -3.21 -2.40
C PHE A 169 -12.78 -2.30 -3.45
N ASP A 170 -13.64 -1.76 -4.28
CA ASP A 170 -13.35 -0.62 -5.12
C ASP A 170 -14.33 0.53 -4.85
N ASP A 171 -13.88 1.76 -5.10
CA ASP A 171 -14.70 2.94 -4.82
C ASP A 171 -14.36 4.11 -5.73
N LEU A 172 -15.34 4.99 -5.95
CA LEU A 172 -15.07 6.29 -6.56
C LEU A 172 -14.38 7.20 -5.54
N VAL A 173 -13.27 7.77 -5.99
CA VAL A 173 -12.47 8.72 -5.22
C VAL A 173 -12.46 10.08 -5.89
N THR A 174 -12.06 11.08 -5.13
CA THR A 174 -11.92 12.46 -5.53
C THR A 174 -10.43 12.86 -5.42
N PRO A 175 -9.63 12.68 -6.49
CA PRO A 175 -8.17 12.86 -6.42
C PRO A 175 -7.71 14.31 -6.14
N ARG A 176 -8.56 15.31 -6.33
CA ARG A 176 -8.26 16.73 -6.03
C ARG A 176 -9.42 17.36 -5.26
N SER A 177 -9.11 18.28 -4.34
CA SER A 177 -10.11 18.94 -3.49
C SER A 177 -11.00 19.93 -4.24
N GLU A 178 -10.42 20.71 -5.15
CA GLU A 178 -11.17 21.73 -5.92
C GLU A 178 -11.92 21.07 -7.07
N ILE A 179 -13.25 21.04 -7.03
CA ILE A 179 -14.08 20.42 -8.07
C ILE A 179 -14.79 21.48 -8.88
N SER A 180 -14.81 21.34 -10.21
CA SER A 180 -15.50 22.29 -11.08
C SER A 180 -17.02 22.16 -10.93
N GLU A 181 -17.75 23.25 -11.18
CA GLU A 181 -19.22 23.24 -11.19
C GLU A 181 -19.79 22.19 -12.16
N ASN A 182 -19.12 21.99 -13.30
CA ASN A 182 -19.50 20.95 -14.26
C ASN A 182 -19.38 19.55 -13.64
N SER A 183 -18.29 19.23 -12.94
CA SER A 183 -18.14 17.93 -12.29
C SER A 183 -19.12 17.76 -11.14
N HIS A 184 -19.38 18.81 -10.35
CA HIS A 184 -20.45 18.79 -9.35
C HIS A 184 -21.79 18.37 -9.97
N ARG A 185 -22.20 19.03 -11.04
CA ARG A 185 -23.49 18.76 -11.69
C ARG A 185 -23.57 17.40 -12.39
N TYR A 186 -22.58 17.06 -13.21
CA TYR A 186 -22.67 15.90 -14.10
C TYR A 186 -22.11 14.59 -13.52
N VAL A 187 -21.38 14.67 -12.40
CA VAL A 187 -20.85 13.52 -11.67
C VAL A 187 -21.55 13.36 -10.34
N TYR A 188 -21.31 14.29 -9.41
CA TYR A 188 -21.67 14.15 -8.00
C TYR A 188 -23.17 14.26 -7.75
N GLU A 189 -23.84 15.26 -8.35
CA GLU A 189 -25.30 15.41 -8.27
C GLU A 189 -26.03 14.31 -9.04
N ARG A 190 -25.50 13.89 -10.20
CA ARG A 190 -26.12 12.82 -10.99
C ARG A 190 -26.07 11.46 -10.31
N LEU A 191 -24.97 11.15 -9.63
CA LEU A 191 -24.78 9.88 -8.92
C LEU A 191 -25.14 9.96 -7.43
N LEU A 192 -25.64 11.11 -6.97
CA LEU A 192 -26.07 11.35 -5.59
C LEU A 192 -24.96 11.07 -4.56
N PHE A 193 -23.75 11.57 -4.76
CA PHE A 193 -22.69 11.48 -3.74
C PHE A 193 -21.84 12.74 -3.65
N GLU A 194 -21.08 12.88 -2.56
CA GLU A 194 -20.27 14.07 -2.28
C GLU A 194 -18.76 13.79 -2.49
N PRO A 195 -18.00 14.78 -2.99
CA PRO A 195 -16.55 14.69 -3.08
C PRO A 195 -15.96 14.62 -1.67
N THR A 196 -15.38 13.47 -1.32
CA THR A 196 -14.98 13.19 0.06
C THR A 196 -13.56 12.64 0.11
N PHE A 197 -13.37 11.39 -0.29
CA PHE A 197 -12.09 10.71 -0.15
C PHE A 197 -11.23 10.81 -1.40
N SER A 198 -9.97 11.23 -1.25
CA SER A 198 -8.91 10.92 -2.21
C SER A 198 -8.38 9.51 -1.93
N GLN A 199 -7.56 8.95 -2.83
CA GLN A 199 -6.97 7.63 -2.57
C GLN A 199 -6.11 7.62 -1.28
N GLU A 200 -5.40 8.72 -1.03
CA GLU A 200 -4.56 8.93 0.14
C GLU A 200 -5.39 9.01 1.43
N SER A 201 -6.41 9.88 1.48
CA SER A 201 -7.24 10.02 2.68
C SER A 201 -8.08 8.78 2.98
N TYR A 202 -8.44 8.01 1.94
CA TYR A 202 -9.06 6.69 2.12
C TYR A 202 -8.11 5.72 2.82
N THR A 203 -6.86 5.66 2.34
CA THR A 203 -5.82 4.76 2.89
C THR A 203 -5.53 5.08 4.35
N GLU A 204 -5.42 6.38 4.68
CA GLU A 204 -5.23 6.85 6.04
C GLU A 204 -6.42 6.49 6.94
N THR A 205 -7.65 6.71 6.45
CA THR A 205 -8.87 6.40 7.23
C THR A 205 -9.01 4.91 7.50
N LEU A 206 -8.77 4.06 6.50
CA LEU A 206 -8.77 2.60 6.66
C LEU A 206 -7.74 2.16 7.69
N SER A 207 -6.50 2.65 7.55
CA SER A 207 -5.41 2.30 8.45
C SER A 207 -5.70 2.75 9.88
N ASN A 208 -6.24 3.96 10.09
CA ASN A 208 -6.65 4.43 11.42
C ASN A 208 -7.78 3.60 12.06
N LEU A 209 -8.62 2.95 11.26
CA LEU A 209 -9.68 2.05 11.74
C LEU A 209 -9.19 0.63 12.05
N GLY A 210 -7.90 0.31 11.80
CA GLY A 210 -7.38 -1.06 11.94
C GLY A 210 -7.60 -1.93 10.70
N LEU A 211 -7.92 -1.33 9.55
CA LEU A 211 -7.98 -2.00 8.25
C LEU A 211 -6.69 -1.69 7.48
N MET A 212 -5.67 -2.52 7.65
CA MET A 212 -4.36 -2.30 7.05
C MET A 212 -4.40 -2.52 5.54
N VAL A 213 -4.01 -1.52 4.76
CA VAL A 213 -4.08 -1.55 3.29
C VAL A 213 -2.87 -2.31 2.72
N LEU A 214 -3.11 -3.54 2.27
CA LEU A 214 -2.10 -4.41 1.65
C LEU A 214 -1.83 -4.05 0.19
N GLU A 215 -2.87 -3.59 -0.51
CA GLU A 215 -2.77 -3.15 -1.89
C GLU A 215 -3.74 -1.99 -2.11
N ALA A 216 -3.28 -0.96 -2.81
CA ALA A 216 -4.12 0.10 -3.35
C ALA A 216 -3.76 0.34 -4.82
N LYS A 217 -4.76 0.50 -5.68
CA LYS A 217 -4.55 0.75 -7.12
C LYS A 217 -5.41 1.89 -7.63
N ASP A 218 -4.77 2.85 -8.30
CA ASP A 218 -5.47 3.82 -9.13
C ASP A 218 -5.91 3.18 -10.45
N LEU A 219 -7.21 3.13 -10.65
CA LEU A 219 -7.88 2.58 -11.83
C LEU A 219 -8.56 3.68 -12.67
N SER A 220 -8.22 4.95 -12.45
CA SER A 220 -8.89 6.08 -13.11
C SER A 220 -8.82 6.02 -14.64
N LEU A 221 -7.75 5.46 -15.22
CA LEU A 221 -7.67 5.26 -16.67
C LEU A 221 -8.66 4.19 -17.17
N HIS A 222 -8.91 3.16 -16.37
CA HIS A 222 -9.92 2.14 -16.66
C HIS A 222 -11.33 2.68 -16.47
N LEU A 223 -11.54 3.55 -15.47
CA LEU A 223 -12.78 4.27 -15.28
C LEU A 223 -13.09 5.15 -16.50
N HIS A 224 -12.10 5.92 -16.98
CA HIS A 224 -12.25 6.72 -18.18
C HIS A 224 -12.61 5.86 -19.40
N LYS A 225 -11.93 4.72 -19.59
CA LYS A 225 -12.24 3.83 -20.72
C LYS A 225 -13.64 3.22 -20.60
N SER A 226 -14.07 2.86 -19.39
CA SER A 226 -15.41 2.36 -19.13
C SER A 226 -16.47 3.39 -19.54
N TYR A 227 -16.37 4.64 -19.06
CA TYR A 227 -17.33 5.68 -19.42
C TYR A 227 -17.29 6.10 -20.89
N ASP A 228 -16.11 6.06 -21.54
CA ASP A 228 -16.01 6.24 -22.99
C ASP A 228 -16.85 5.21 -23.74
N LEU A 229 -16.67 3.91 -23.44
CA LEU A 229 -17.42 2.84 -24.09
C LEU A 229 -18.92 2.88 -23.75
N LEU A 230 -19.26 3.16 -22.49
CA LEU A 230 -20.64 3.31 -22.05
C LEU A 230 -21.34 4.50 -22.72
N SER A 231 -20.63 5.61 -22.96
CA SER A 231 -21.18 6.73 -23.73
C SER A 231 -21.60 6.29 -25.13
N GLN A 232 -20.79 5.44 -25.78
CA GLN A 232 -21.06 4.93 -27.12
C GLN A 232 -22.18 3.88 -27.13
N LEU A 233 -22.33 3.10 -26.05
CA LEU A 233 -23.42 2.14 -25.85
C LEU A 233 -24.75 2.84 -25.59
N ALA A 234 -24.74 3.93 -24.81
CA ALA A 234 -25.94 4.70 -24.48
C ALA A 234 -26.45 5.53 -25.66
N LEU A 235 -25.55 6.05 -26.52
CA LEU A 235 -25.88 7.02 -27.57
C LEU A 235 -27.11 6.67 -28.44
N PRO A 236 -27.34 5.42 -28.91
CA PRO A 236 -28.48 5.11 -29.77
C PRO A 236 -29.85 5.29 -29.12
N GLN A 237 -29.93 5.15 -27.79
CA GLN A 237 -31.20 5.14 -27.04
C GLN A 237 -31.32 6.30 -26.03
N TYR A 238 -30.19 6.77 -25.50
CA TYR A 238 -30.11 7.70 -24.37
C TYR A 238 -29.08 8.80 -24.64
N PRO A 239 -29.37 9.78 -25.52
CA PRO A 239 -28.43 10.83 -25.89
C PRO A 239 -28.02 11.73 -24.71
N ASP A 240 -28.92 11.97 -23.76
CA ASP A 240 -28.61 12.75 -22.54
C ASP A 240 -27.61 12.01 -21.64
N LEU A 241 -27.73 10.68 -21.56
CA LEU A 241 -26.82 9.84 -20.78
C LEU A 241 -25.45 9.74 -21.46
N ASN A 242 -25.41 9.66 -22.79
CA ASN A 242 -24.18 9.81 -23.55
C ASN A 242 -23.48 11.14 -23.21
N ALA A 243 -24.21 12.27 -23.26
CA ALA A 243 -23.65 13.57 -22.94
C ALA A 243 -23.11 13.64 -21.49
N ALA A 244 -23.83 13.05 -20.54
CA ALA A 244 -23.38 12.95 -19.14
C ALA A 244 -22.11 12.11 -18.99
N TYR A 245 -22.00 10.96 -19.67
CA TYR A 245 -20.80 10.13 -19.63
C TYR A 245 -19.59 10.79 -20.29
N ILE A 246 -19.78 11.57 -21.37
CA ILE A 246 -18.70 12.41 -21.93
C ILE A 246 -18.20 13.43 -20.90
N LYS A 247 -19.10 14.01 -20.08
CA LYS A 247 -18.72 14.92 -18.99
C LYS A 247 -17.97 14.18 -17.87
N MET A 248 -18.34 12.94 -17.56
CA MET A 248 -17.58 12.09 -16.63
C MET A 248 -16.15 11.84 -17.12
N CYS A 249 -15.96 11.50 -18.40
CA CYS A 249 -14.61 11.35 -18.97
C CYS A 249 -13.75 12.61 -18.78
N LYS A 250 -14.35 13.80 -18.97
CA LYS A 250 -13.68 15.08 -18.73
C LYS A 250 -13.31 15.27 -17.25
N ALA A 251 -14.21 14.97 -16.33
CA ALA A 251 -13.94 15.04 -14.89
C ALA A 251 -12.76 14.12 -14.50
N ILE A 252 -12.72 12.90 -15.04
CA ILE A 252 -11.64 11.94 -14.79
C ILE A 252 -10.31 12.46 -15.36
N ALA A 253 -10.30 12.96 -16.59
CA ALA A 253 -9.11 13.55 -17.21
C ALA A 253 -8.57 14.76 -16.42
N GLN A 254 -9.46 15.50 -15.76
CA GLN A 254 -9.14 16.64 -14.89
C GLN A 254 -8.80 16.23 -13.44
N LYS A 255 -8.79 14.92 -13.15
CA LYS A 255 -8.59 14.32 -11.82
C LYS A 255 -9.63 14.77 -10.79
N GLU A 256 -10.80 15.22 -11.24
CA GLU A 256 -11.95 15.59 -10.39
C GLU A 256 -12.82 14.38 -10.03
N LEU A 257 -12.54 13.22 -10.64
CA LEU A 257 -13.11 11.91 -10.32
C LEU A 257 -12.03 10.86 -10.58
N GLY A 258 -11.97 9.83 -9.74
CA GLY A 258 -11.12 8.67 -9.93
C GLY A 258 -11.80 7.40 -9.46
N TRP A 259 -11.13 6.27 -9.70
CA TRP A 259 -11.56 4.95 -9.24
C TRP A 259 -10.38 4.28 -8.58
N SER A 260 -10.57 3.78 -7.36
CA SER A 260 -9.51 3.10 -6.63
C SER A 260 -9.95 1.74 -6.12
N PHE A 261 -9.02 0.80 -6.14
CA PHE A 261 -9.16 -0.51 -5.53
C PHE A 261 -8.33 -0.60 -4.25
N TYR A 262 -8.83 -1.36 -3.29
CA TYR A 262 -8.18 -1.63 -2.02
C TYR A 262 -8.34 -3.11 -1.62
N LEU A 263 -7.23 -3.69 -1.18
CA LEU A 263 -7.20 -4.93 -0.42
C LEU A 263 -6.71 -4.60 1.00
N CYS A 264 -7.50 -4.93 2.00
CA CYS A 264 -7.19 -4.64 3.39
C CYS A 264 -7.34 -5.86 4.28
N GLU A 265 -6.59 -5.89 5.37
CA GLU A 265 -6.71 -6.89 6.43
C GLU A 265 -7.07 -6.20 7.74
N LYS A 266 -7.99 -6.79 8.49
CA LYS A 266 -8.31 -6.33 9.85
C LYS A 266 -7.21 -6.75 10.82
N VAL A 267 -6.59 -5.76 11.44
CA VAL A 267 -5.45 -5.93 12.35
C VAL A 267 -5.64 -5.09 13.61
N SER A 268 -5.87 -5.76 14.73
CA SER A 268 -5.99 -5.19 16.07
C SER A 268 -4.64 -5.05 16.77
N ASP A 269 -3.73 -6.02 16.59
CA ASP A 269 -2.34 -5.95 17.11
C ASP A 269 -1.33 -5.99 15.96
N ARG A 270 -0.93 -4.81 15.51
CA ARG A 270 -0.04 -4.63 14.35
C ARG A 270 1.38 -5.11 14.59
N LEU A 271 1.85 -5.06 15.84
CA LEU A 271 3.16 -5.59 16.20
C LEU A 271 3.16 -7.10 16.02
N THR A 272 2.20 -7.79 16.66
CA THR A 272 2.08 -9.25 16.53
C THR A 272 1.83 -9.67 15.08
N TRP A 273 1.00 -8.91 14.35
CA TRP A 273 0.70 -9.16 12.93
C TRP A 273 1.92 -9.12 11.99
N ILE A 274 2.86 -8.21 12.22
CA ILE A 274 4.12 -8.15 11.45
C ILE A 274 5.07 -9.29 11.84
N TYR A 275 5.06 -9.71 13.10
CA TYR A 275 5.92 -10.79 13.58
C TYR A 275 5.34 -12.18 13.35
N ASP A 276 4.08 -12.29 12.92
CA ASP A 276 3.46 -13.58 12.64
C ASP A 276 4.04 -14.19 11.35
N THR A 277 4.86 -15.22 11.54
CA THR A 277 5.50 -15.98 10.46
C THR A 277 4.59 -17.05 9.84
N SER A 278 3.35 -17.20 10.32
CA SER A 278 2.41 -18.23 9.84
C SER A 278 1.72 -17.83 8.54
N ASP A 279 1.72 -16.55 8.20
CA ASP A 279 1.11 -16.01 7.01
C ASP A 279 2.17 -15.76 5.93
N SER A 280 2.14 -16.56 4.87
CA SER A 280 3.07 -16.47 3.74
C SER A 280 2.86 -15.23 2.87
N GLN A 281 1.86 -14.39 3.17
CA GLN A 281 1.67 -13.10 2.52
C GLN A 281 2.87 -12.20 2.81
N ASN A 282 3.48 -11.67 1.74
CA ASN A 282 4.74 -10.97 1.73
C ASN A 282 4.89 -9.98 2.91
N LEU A 283 5.76 -10.28 3.87
CA LEU A 283 6.12 -9.43 5.01
C LEU A 283 6.40 -7.96 4.59
N GLU A 284 6.89 -7.76 3.37
CA GLU A 284 7.07 -6.45 2.72
C GLU A 284 5.76 -5.65 2.65
N ASN A 285 4.66 -6.26 2.20
CA ASN A 285 3.37 -5.58 2.07
C ASN A 285 2.83 -5.18 3.44
N LYS A 286 3.00 -6.04 4.45
CA LYS A 286 2.60 -5.73 5.84
C LYS A 286 3.39 -4.55 6.39
N TYR A 287 4.68 -4.51 6.11
CA TYR A 287 5.56 -3.43 6.53
C TYR A 287 5.25 -2.11 5.82
N ASP A 288 5.06 -2.13 4.50
CA ASP A 288 4.68 -0.96 3.71
C ASP A 288 3.35 -0.38 4.20
N ALA A 289 2.36 -1.24 4.47
CA ALA A 289 1.05 -0.86 4.98
C ALA A 289 1.14 -0.12 6.34
N TRP A 290 2.02 -0.55 7.25
CA TRP A 290 2.13 0.05 8.59
C TRP A 290 3.09 1.23 8.70
N SER A 291 4.04 1.36 7.77
CA SER A 291 5.16 2.31 7.85
C SER A 291 4.77 3.77 8.19
N HIS A 292 3.61 4.24 7.74
CA HIS A 292 3.13 5.61 7.93
C HIS A 292 2.52 5.90 9.32
N LEU A 293 2.12 4.86 10.06
CA LEU A 293 1.59 4.97 11.43
C LEU A 293 2.60 4.51 12.49
N TYR A 294 3.79 4.13 12.03
CA TYR A 294 4.84 3.55 12.85
C TYR A 294 5.24 4.46 14.03
N ASP A 295 5.59 5.72 13.77
CA ASP A 295 6.14 6.61 14.80
C ASP A 295 5.10 7.13 15.81
N SER A 296 3.82 7.13 15.45
CA SER A 296 2.71 7.56 16.32
C SER A 296 2.22 6.42 17.22
N GLU A 297 2.36 5.17 16.81
CA GLU A 297 1.80 4.01 17.53
C GLU A 297 2.82 3.26 18.41
N LEU A 298 4.10 3.60 18.30
CA LEU A 298 5.12 3.05 19.18
C LEU A 298 5.12 3.72 20.55
N ASP A 299 5.11 2.89 21.60
CA ASP A 299 5.20 3.30 23.00
C ASP A 299 6.43 4.23 23.27
N GLN A 300 6.35 5.05 24.31
CA GLN A 300 7.42 5.96 24.75
C GLN A 300 8.76 5.22 24.93
N SER A 301 8.73 3.94 25.33
CA SER A 301 9.91 3.09 25.42
C SER A 301 10.67 2.91 24.10
N TYR A 302 9.97 2.98 22.96
CA TYR A 302 10.58 2.94 21.64
C TYR A 302 11.22 4.28 21.27
N ARG A 303 10.62 5.43 21.60
CA ARG A 303 11.25 6.75 21.41
C ARG A 303 12.55 6.91 22.20
N ILE A 304 12.68 6.20 23.32
CA ILE A 304 13.92 6.16 24.12
C ILE A 304 15.05 5.48 23.33
N SER A 305 14.77 4.51 22.47
CA SER A 305 15.80 3.73 21.78
C SER A 305 16.65 4.54 20.77
N PRO A 306 16.08 5.37 19.88
CA PRO A 306 16.86 6.30 19.05
C PRO A 306 17.69 7.29 19.88
N ILE A 307 17.12 7.82 20.96
CA ILE A 307 17.79 8.78 21.86
C ILE A 307 18.97 8.12 22.57
N GLU A 308 18.80 6.92 23.14
CA GLU A 308 19.87 6.18 23.80
C GLU A 308 20.93 5.69 22.80
N SER A 309 20.53 5.41 21.56
CA SER A 309 21.45 5.12 20.45
C SER A 309 22.34 6.31 20.14
N ALA A 310 21.75 7.49 19.95
CA ALA A 310 22.46 8.73 19.71
C ALA A 310 23.35 9.12 20.91
N ARG A 311 22.86 9.00 22.14
CA ARG A 311 23.64 9.26 23.38
C ARG A 311 24.81 8.31 23.52
N THR A 312 24.63 7.04 23.20
CA THR A 312 25.72 6.05 23.26
C THR A 312 26.75 6.32 22.19
N LEU A 313 26.34 6.69 20.97
CA LEU A 313 27.26 7.16 19.94
C LEU A 313 28.04 8.38 20.43
N ALA A 314 27.36 9.33 21.08
CA ALA A 314 27.99 10.54 21.59
C ALA A 314 29.04 10.29 22.67
N LYS A 315 28.90 9.22 23.46
CA LYS A 315 29.91 8.79 24.42
C LYS A 315 31.20 8.29 23.76
N VAL A 316 31.11 7.76 22.54
CA VAL A 316 32.25 7.16 21.83
C VAL A 316 32.79 8.04 20.70
N VAL A 317 32.02 8.99 20.18
CA VAL A 317 32.40 9.95 19.13
C VAL A 317 32.40 11.36 19.74
N SER A 318 33.41 11.71 20.53
CA SER A 318 33.45 13.03 21.19
C SER A 318 33.53 14.21 20.22
N ASN A 319 34.05 14.00 19.00
CA ASN A 319 34.14 15.04 17.98
C ASN A 319 32.78 15.32 17.32
N LYS A 320 32.17 16.46 17.64
CA LYS A 320 30.88 16.91 17.08
C LYS A 320 30.93 17.30 15.60
N GLN A 321 32.13 17.51 15.06
CA GLN A 321 32.35 17.75 13.65
C GLN A 321 32.61 16.44 12.86
N ALA A 322 32.50 15.29 13.52
CA ALA A 322 32.61 14.00 12.86
C ALA A 322 31.46 13.80 11.86
N THR A 323 31.79 13.28 10.70
CA THR A 323 30.81 12.87 9.70
C THR A 323 30.22 11.52 10.12
N ILE A 324 28.89 11.47 10.26
CA ILE A 324 28.13 10.31 10.69
C ILE A 324 27.27 9.80 9.53
N LEU A 325 27.38 8.51 9.27
CA LEU A 325 26.48 7.77 8.38
C LEU A 325 25.55 6.89 9.23
N ASP A 326 24.24 7.16 9.17
CA ASP A 326 23.17 6.38 9.81
C ASP A 326 22.55 5.44 8.77
N ALA A 327 22.98 4.17 8.78
CA ALA A 327 22.53 3.16 7.82
C ALA A 327 21.37 2.34 8.41
N GLY A 328 20.24 2.27 7.70
CA GLY A 328 18.96 1.81 8.25
C GLY A 328 18.21 2.92 9.01
N ALA A 329 18.27 4.15 8.50
CA ALA A 329 17.77 5.34 9.21
C ALA A 329 16.27 5.27 9.53
N GLY A 330 15.49 4.48 8.79
CA GLY A 330 14.03 4.42 8.89
C GLY A 330 13.43 5.82 8.77
N THR A 331 12.66 6.22 9.78
CA THR A 331 12.01 7.54 9.87
C THR A 331 12.94 8.69 10.31
N GLY A 332 14.24 8.43 10.53
CA GLY A 332 15.22 9.50 10.78
C GLY A 332 15.41 9.94 12.24
N MET A 333 14.66 9.37 13.19
CA MET A 333 14.72 9.73 14.63
C MET A 333 16.12 9.66 15.27
N VAL A 334 16.99 8.74 14.81
CA VAL A 334 18.38 8.65 15.30
C VAL A 334 19.19 9.87 14.83
N GLY A 335 18.95 10.32 13.61
CA GLY A 335 19.52 11.55 13.07
C GLY A 335 19.07 12.78 13.85
N GLU A 336 17.78 12.89 14.17
CA GLU A 336 17.25 13.98 15.01
C GLU A 336 17.90 14.01 16.39
N ALA A 337 17.95 12.86 17.07
CA ALA A 337 18.59 12.76 18.38
C ALA A 337 20.10 13.06 18.34
N LEU A 338 20.78 12.76 17.23
CA LEU A 338 22.18 13.16 17.03
C LEU A 338 22.33 14.67 16.78
N ALA A 339 21.40 15.27 16.05
CA ALA A 339 21.37 16.72 15.83
C ALA A 339 21.20 17.48 17.15
N GLU A 340 20.29 17.02 18.02
CA GLU A 340 20.12 17.56 19.38
C GLU A 340 21.40 17.45 20.23
N LEU A 341 22.19 16.40 20.01
CA LEU A 341 23.48 16.20 20.68
C LEU A 341 24.63 16.98 20.03
N GLY A 342 24.35 17.85 19.06
CA GLY A 342 25.30 18.78 18.45
C GLY A 342 26.07 18.23 17.25
N TYR A 343 25.69 17.07 16.70
CA TYR A 343 26.24 16.62 15.41
C TYR A 343 25.50 17.32 14.27
N ASN A 344 26.25 17.84 13.31
CA ASN A 344 25.69 18.62 12.20
C ASN A 344 26.06 18.06 10.81
N LYS A 345 26.80 16.95 10.76
CA LYS A 345 27.20 16.24 9.54
C LYS A 345 26.66 14.81 9.58
N ILE A 346 25.34 14.69 9.55
CA ILE A 346 24.63 13.41 9.64
C ILE A 346 24.04 13.10 8.26
N THR A 347 24.22 11.86 7.82
CA THR A 347 23.66 11.34 6.57
C THR A 347 22.90 10.06 6.85
N GLY A 348 21.59 10.08 6.61
CA GLY A 348 20.72 8.91 6.72
C GLY A 348 20.66 8.12 5.41
N VAL A 349 20.65 6.79 5.51
CA VAL A 349 20.45 5.87 4.39
C VAL A 349 19.45 4.80 4.80
N ASP A 350 18.43 4.58 4.00
CA ASP A 350 17.46 3.48 4.20
C ASP A 350 17.17 2.76 2.89
N ILE A 351 16.69 1.52 2.98
CA ILE A 351 16.29 0.71 1.82
C ILE A 351 14.85 0.99 1.38
N SER A 352 14.01 1.48 2.30
CA SER A 352 12.64 1.89 2.04
C SER A 352 12.57 3.22 1.28
N PHE A 353 11.51 3.41 0.50
CA PHE A 353 11.32 4.60 -0.36
C PHE A 353 10.82 5.84 0.43
N ARG A 354 10.41 5.67 1.70
CA ARG A 354 9.84 6.74 2.55
C ARG A 354 10.79 7.07 3.72
N CYS A 355 11.83 7.85 3.45
CA CYS A 355 12.61 8.49 4.51
C CYS A 355 12.01 9.88 4.76
N ASP A 356 11.57 10.18 5.99
CA ASP A 356 10.99 11.49 6.36
C ASP A 356 12.07 12.59 6.33
N LEU A 357 11.71 13.73 5.74
CA LEU A 357 12.56 14.91 5.51
C LEU A 357 12.49 15.94 6.66
N SER A 358 11.75 15.66 7.73
CA SER A 358 11.65 16.52 8.92
C SER A 358 12.97 16.72 9.67
N SER A 359 13.93 15.79 9.53
CA SER A 359 15.07 15.63 10.44
C SER A 359 16.23 16.62 10.29
N LEU A 360 16.18 17.58 9.35
CA LEU A 360 17.30 18.47 8.97
C LEU A 360 18.60 17.76 8.56
N ALA A 361 18.62 16.42 8.53
CA ALA A 361 19.74 15.63 8.01
C ALA A 361 19.80 15.77 6.49
N GLU A 362 21.02 15.79 5.92
CA GLU A 362 21.16 15.74 4.47
C GLU A 362 20.77 14.33 4.00
N ALA A 363 19.51 14.16 3.59
CA ALA A 363 19.03 12.92 2.99
C ALA A 363 19.79 12.66 1.70
N THR A 364 20.60 11.61 1.67
CA THR A 364 21.27 11.21 0.42
C THR A 364 20.38 10.21 -0.32
N PRO A 365 20.03 10.46 -1.58
CA PRO A 365 19.34 9.48 -2.40
C PRO A 365 20.31 8.37 -2.76
N LEU A 366 20.49 7.42 -1.84
CA LEU A 366 20.96 6.10 -2.20
C LEU A 366 19.82 5.24 -2.77
N THR A 367 18.57 5.72 -2.78
CA THR A 367 17.45 5.06 -3.50
C THR A 367 16.82 5.91 -4.61
N CYS A 368 17.01 7.22 -4.70
CA CYS A 368 16.48 7.99 -5.83
C CYS A 368 17.50 8.04 -6.97
N SER A 369 17.18 7.40 -8.09
CA SER A 369 17.90 7.68 -9.33
C SER A 369 17.78 9.17 -9.67
N VAL A 370 18.91 9.87 -9.76
CA VAL A 370 18.99 11.23 -10.33
C VAL A 370 18.90 11.24 -11.87
N ASN A 371 18.81 10.07 -12.50
CA ASN A 371 18.69 9.91 -13.95
C ASN A 371 17.29 9.38 -14.31
N ARG A 372 16.54 10.14 -15.14
CA ARG A 372 15.22 9.76 -15.69
C ARG A 372 15.24 8.42 -16.43
N SER A 373 16.41 7.95 -16.87
CA SER A 373 16.59 6.72 -17.64
C SER A 373 16.99 5.50 -16.81
N ALA A 374 17.10 5.61 -15.47
CA ALA A 374 17.51 4.46 -14.67
C ALA A 374 16.41 3.40 -14.61
N SER A 375 16.74 2.21 -15.10
CA SER A 375 15.88 1.04 -15.09
C SER A 375 15.81 0.47 -13.68
N ILE A 376 14.91 1.00 -12.84
CA ILE A 376 14.75 0.53 -11.45
C ILE A 376 14.29 -0.95 -11.46
N GLY A 377 15.12 -1.80 -10.85
CA GLY A 377 14.83 -3.19 -10.51
C GLY A 377 14.70 -3.36 -9.01
N TYR A 378 13.61 -4.01 -8.61
CA TYR A 378 13.48 -4.50 -7.24
C TYR A 378 14.51 -5.63 -7.04
N PRO A 379 15.41 -5.56 -6.04
CA PRO A 379 16.42 -6.59 -5.76
C PRO A 379 15.91 -8.01 -5.60
N TRP A 380 14.63 -8.17 -5.31
CA TRP A 380 13.99 -9.42 -4.86
C TRP A 380 12.92 -9.95 -5.82
N LYS A 381 12.70 -9.31 -6.97
CA LYS A 381 11.70 -9.77 -7.94
C LYS A 381 12.27 -10.94 -8.74
N GLU A 382 11.62 -12.11 -8.71
CA GLU A 382 12.02 -13.24 -9.55
C GLU A 382 11.90 -12.87 -11.04
N ASP A 383 12.89 -13.32 -11.81
CA ASP A 383 12.91 -13.21 -13.27
C ASP A 383 11.68 -13.92 -13.85
N ASN A 384 10.75 -13.17 -14.44
CA ASN A 384 9.57 -13.76 -15.07
C ASN A 384 9.95 -14.30 -16.47
N PRO A 385 10.05 -15.64 -16.67
CA PRO A 385 10.53 -16.23 -17.92
C PRO A 385 9.57 -15.98 -19.09
N SER A 386 8.30 -15.65 -18.80
CA SER A 386 7.25 -15.42 -19.81
C SER A 386 7.42 -14.09 -20.57
N LYS A 387 8.27 -13.16 -20.09
CA LYS A 387 8.54 -11.86 -20.74
C LYS A 387 9.76 -11.87 -21.68
N ARG A 388 10.31 -13.03 -22.01
CA ARG A 388 11.41 -13.21 -22.99
C ARG A 388 10.96 -12.81 -24.40
N ARG A 389 11.19 -11.57 -24.81
CA ARG A 389 11.09 -11.16 -26.22
C ARG A 389 12.42 -11.45 -26.93
N GLY A 390 12.41 -12.41 -27.85
CA GLY A 390 13.48 -12.65 -28.83
C GLY A 390 14.50 -13.72 -28.41
N LYS A 391 14.73 -14.70 -29.27
CA LYS A 391 15.60 -15.87 -29.01
C LYS A 391 17.10 -15.59 -28.91
N ASN A 392 17.59 -14.35 -29.08
CA ASN A 392 19.04 -14.06 -29.14
C ASN A 392 19.46 -12.66 -28.63
N GLN A 393 18.66 -12.00 -27.78
CA GLN A 393 19.11 -10.80 -27.06
C GLN A 393 19.08 -11.09 -25.57
N GLY A 394 20.26 -11.09 -24.93
CA GLY A 394 20.36 -11.19 -23.48
C GLY A 394 19.59 -10.03 -22.84
N PHE A 395 18.64 -10.34 -21.96
CA PHE A 395 18.02 -9.32 -21.12
C PHE A 395 19.09 -8.66 -20.27
N ASN A 396 19.09 -7.33 -20.19
CA ASN A 396 19.90 -6.62 -19.21
C ASN A 396 19.11 -6.68 -17.89
N PRO A 397 19.52 -7.52 -16.90
CA PRO A 397 18.77 -7.66 -15.66
C PRO A 397 18.55 -6.29 -15.03
N LYS A 398 17.34 -6.05 -14.51
CA LYS A 398 17.08 -4.79 -13.81
C LYS A 398 18.03 -4.72 -12.63
N ARG A 399 18.80 -3.63 -12.52
CA ARG A 399 19.82 -3.50 -11.48
C ARG A 399 19.16 -3.45 -10.12
N ASN A 400 19.61 -4.29 -9.18
CA ASN A 400 19.18 -4.21 -7.80
C ASN A 400 19.72 -2.93 -7.13
N ALA A 401 19.14 -2.53 -6.00
CA ALA A 401 19.54 -1.34 -5.24
C ALA A 401 21.07 -1.30 -5.00
N TYR A 402 21.69 -2.43 -4.66
CA TYR A 402 23.14 -2.53 -4.54
C TYR A 402 23.88 -2.24 -5.85
N GLU A 403 23.48 -2.86 -6.97
CA GLU A 403 24.11 -2.69 -8.28
C GLU A 403 23.99 -1.25 -8.79
N MET A 404 22.83 -0.63 -8.59
CA MET A 404 22.62 0.78 -8.91
C MET A 404 23.54 1.68 -8.09
N GLN A 405 23.53 1.51 -6.77
CA GLN A 405 24.32 2.33 -5.85
C GLN A 405 25.81 2.14 -6.06
N SER A 406 26.27 0.88 -6.16
CA SER A 406 27.67 0.53 -6.43
C SER A 406 28.17 1.17 -7.73
N SER A 407 27.33 1.25 -8.76
CA SER A 407 27.66 1.93 -10.03
C SER A 407 27.66 3.45 -9.94
N ASN A 408 26.95 4.03 -8.96
CA ASN A 408 26.82 5.48 -8.76
C ASN A 408 27.75 6.05 -7.69
N ILE A 409 28.52 5.23 -6.94
CA ILE A 409 29.45 5.71 -5.91
C ILE A 409 30.39 6.79 -6.46
N THR A 410 30.90 6.64 -7.68
CA THR A 410 31.80 7.64 -8.30
C THR A 410 31.11 8.99 -8.48
N TYR A 411 29.83 9.00 -8.86
CA TYR A 411 29.04 10.22 -8.97
C TYR A 411 28.76 10.82 -7.59
N LEU A 412 28.36 9.99 -6.62
CA LEU A 412 28.10 10.42 -5.23
C LEU A 412 29.34 11.04 -4.58
N ARG A 413 30.53 10.45 -4.79
CA ARG A 413 31.82 11.02 -4.35
C ARG A 413 32.13 12.37 -5.00
N LYS A 414 31.65 12.64 -6.22
CA LYS A 414 31.81 13.96 -6.85
C LYS A 414 30.78 14.97 -6.33
N ALA A 415 29.54 14.54 -6.15
CA ALA A 415 28.45 15.38 -5.67
C ALA A 415 28.60 15.75 -4.18
N ARG A 416 29.34 14.96 -3.40
CA ARG A 416 29.56 15.15 -1.96
C ARG A 416 31.04 15.06 -1.63
N PRO A 417 31.76 16.21 -1.49
CA PRO A 417 33.20 16.23 -1.29
C PRO A 417 33.70 15.37 -0.12
N TRP A 418 32.91 15.24 0.96
CA TRP A 418 33.28 14.41 2.11
C TRP A 418 33.18 12.89 1.84
N TYR A 419 32.37 12.43 0.86
CA TYR A 419 32.38 11.03 0.41
C TYR A 419 33.73 10.65 -0.24
N GLN A 420 34.50 11.64 -0.71
CA GLN A 420 35.85 11.41 -1.23
C GLN A 420 36.81 10.93 -0.14
N GLU A 421 36.56 11.32 1.11
CA GLU A 421 37.35 10.95 2.29
C GLU A 421 37.15 9.49 2.71
N ILE A 422 36.08 8.85 2.22
CA ILE A 422 35.79 7.44 2.48
C ILE A 422 36.42 6.57 1.37
N PRO A 423 37.21 5.54 1.71
CA PRO A 423 37.72 4.61 0.72
C PRO A 423 36.59 3.97 -0.09
N TYR A 424 36.76 3.92 -1.41
CA TYR A 424 35.74 3.46 -2.36
C TYR A 424 35.31 2.00 -2.10
N ASP A 425 36.29 1.16 -1.79
CA ASP A 425 36.12 -0.25 -1.43
C ASP A 425 35.34 -0.42 -0.12
N VAL A 426 35.50 0.50 0.83
CA VAL A 426 34.73 0.53 2.08
C VAL A 426 33.26 0.85 1.80
N LEU A 427 32.98 1.87 0.98
CA LEU A 427 31.62 2.20 0.55
C LEU A 427 30.95 1.01 -0.18
N GLN A 428 31.66 0.38 -1.12
CA GLN A 428 31.13 -0.79 -1.82
C GLN A 428 30.90 -1.99 -0.89
N GLN A 429 31.78 -2.23 0.08
CA GLN A 429 31.60 -3.34 1.03
C GLN A 429 30.41 -3.09 1.97
N PHE A 430 30.16 -1.86 2.39
CA PHE A 430 28.98 -1.52 3.18
C PHE A 430 27.69 -1.80 2.41
N LEU A 431 27.60 -1.36 1.16
CA LEU A 431 26.42 -1.64 0.33
C LEU A 431 26.23 -3.16 0.11
N ARG A 432 27.32 -3.91 -0.08
CA ARG A 432 27.26 -5.38 -0.17
C ARG A 432 26.75 -6.02 1.12
N HIS A 433 27.20 -5.56 2.27
CA HIS A 433 26.80 -6.09 3.56
C HIS A 433 25.35 -5.76 3.89
N LEU A 434 24.89 -4.54 3.58
CA LEU A 434 23.49 -4.15 3.71
C LEU A 434 22.60 -5.02 2.81
N ASN A 435 22.96 -5.15 1.53
CA ASN A 435 22.23 -5.99 0.57
C ASN A 435 22.17 -7.46 1.02
N LYS A 436 23.29 -8.00 1.53
CA LYS A 436 23.34 -9.37 2.05
C LYS A 436 22.49 -9.54 3.32
N ALA A 437 22.47 -8.56 4.20
CA ALA A 437 21.64 -8.58 5.40
C ALA A 437 20.15 -8.55 5.06
N CYS A 438 19.73 -7.63 4.18
CA CYS A 438 18.36 -7.55 3.67
C CYS A 438 17.95 -8.86 2.96
N ASN A 439 18.78 -9.38 2.05
CA ASN A 439 18.49 -10.64 1.35
C ASN A 439 18.33 -11.80 2.33
N ASN A 440 19.21 -11.94 3.33
CA ASN A 440 19.10 -13.02 4.30
C ASN A 440 17.83 -12.90 5.16
N PHE A 441 17.41 -11.68 5.50
CA PHE A 441 16.20 -11.41 6.28
C PHE A 441 14.93 -11.71 5.46
N PHE A 442 14.76 -11.05 4.31
CA PHE A 442 13.55 -11.20 3.48
C PHE A 442 13.39 -12.59 2.85
N THR A 443 14.48 -13.36 2.69
CA THR A 443 14.39 -14.76 2.22
C THR A 443 14.20 -15.77 3.37
N GLY A 444 14.02 -15.31 4.60
CA GLY A 444 13.87 -16.17 5.79
C GLY A 444 15.11 -17.00 6.15
N ARG A 445 16.24 -16.82 5.43
CA ARG A 445 17.50 -17.56 5.65
C ARG A 445 18.24 -17.13 6.91
N ALA A 446 17.94 -15.94 7.42
CA ALA A 446 18.32 -15.51 8.75
C ALA A 446 17.08 -15.32 9.60
N LYS A 447 17.05 -15.94 10.78
CA LYS A 447 16.24 -15.43 11.90
C LYS A 447 16.82 -14.07 12.32
N PHE A 448 16.02 -13.24 12.98
CA PHE A 448 16.47 -11.97 13.59
C PHE A 448 17.87 -12.14 14.20
N PRO A 449 18.84 -11.24 13.96
CA PRO A 449 20.20 -11.39 14.46
C PRO A 449 20.19 -11.68 15.96
N ARG A 450 20.75 -12.82 16.40
CA ARG A 450 21.00 -13.03 17.83
C ARG A 450 21.96 -11.94 18.29
N PHE A 451 21.51 -11.10 19.22
CA PHE A 451 22.33 -10.03 19.79
C PHE A 451 23.66 -10.61 20.25
N LYS A 452 24.75 -10.15 19.64
CA LYS A 452 26.09 -10.56 20.02
C LYS A 452 26.35 -10.12 21.45
N LYS A 453 26.87 -11.01 22.29
CA LYS A 453 27.41 -10.58 23.59
C LYS A 453 28.58 -9.66 23.31
N LEU A 454 28.90 -8.75 24.23
CA LEU A 454 29.98 -7.78 24.04
C LEU A 454 31.32 -8.46 23.66
N GLY A 455 31.56 -9.69 24.14
CA GLY A 455 32.74 -10.50 23.80
C GLY A 455 32.73 -11.12 22.39
N ASP A 456 31.57 -11.17 21.73
CA ASP A 456 31.38 -11.73 20.38
C ASP A 456 31.42 -10.64 19.28
N VAL A 457 31.55 -9.37 19.68
CA VAL A 457 31.70 -8.23 18.77
C VAL A 457 33.10 -8.28 18.16
N LYS A 458 33.18 -8.73 16.90
CA LYS A 458 34.44 -8.71 16.14
C LYS A 458 34.82 -7.25 15.83
N HIS A 459 35.95 -6.80 16.34
CA HIS A 459 36.63 -5.63 15.78
C HIS A 459 37.22 -6.01 14.42
N PHE A 460 37.02 -5.17 13.40
CA PHE A 460 37.71 -5.29 12.13
C PHE A 460 38.94 -4.39 12.15
N GLU A 461 40.13 -5.00 12.20
CA GLU A 461 41.40 -4.31 12.00
C GLU A 461 41.73 -4.33 10.50
N PHE A 462 41.85 -3.17 9.87
CA PHE A 462 42.54 -3.04 8.58
C PHE A 462 44.04 -2.85 8.88
N LYS A 463 44.88 -3.82 8.50
CA LYS A 463 46.34 -3.69 8.62
C LYS A 463 46.90 -3.03 7.36
N PRO A 464 47.74 -1.99 7.50
CA PRO A 464 49.18 -2.26 7.44
C PRO A 464 49.92 -1.77 8.69
N LYS A 465 50.73 -2.69 9.25
CA LYS A 465 51.79 -2.54 10.28
C LYS A 465 51.54 -1.62 11.50
N SER A 466 51.27 -2.32 12.62
CA SER A 466 51.67 -2.07 14.03
C SER A 466 51.12 -0.86 14.80
N VAL A 467 50.34 -1.14 15.86
CA VAL A 467 50.63 -0.96 17.32
C VAL A 467 49.31 -0.82 18.12
N TYR A 468 49.20 -1.56 19.23
CA TYR A 468 48.12 -1.58 20.23
C TYR A 468 48.22 -0.45 21.28
N ARG A 469 47.08 -0.02 21.88
CA ARG A 469 46.85 -0.04 23.35
C ARG A 469 45.41 0.32 23.79
N LYS A 470 45.01 -0.32 24.91
CA LYS A 470 43.71 -0.39 25.62
C LYS A 470 43.25 0.90 26.31
N LEU A 471 41.93 1.02 26.53
CA LEU A 471 41.33 1.54 27.78
C LEU A 471 39.90 0.99 27.97
N TYR A 472 39.59 0.58 29.20
CA TYR A 472 38.33 0.00 29.69
C TYR A 472 37.51 1.08 30.42
N SER A 473 36.17 1.06 30.31
CA SER A 473 35.26 1.23 31.47
C SER A 473 33.84 0.72 31.15
N LYS A 474 33.17 0.24 32.20
CA LYS A 474 31.85 -0.41 32.23
C LYS A 474 30.73 0.62 32.12
N CYS A 475 29.81 0.40 31.18
CA CYS A 475 28.34 0.58 31.27
C CYS A 475 27.76 0.64 29.85
N LEU A 476 26.55 0.08 29.66
CA LEU A 476 25.75 -0.05 28.42
C LEU A 476 25.70 -1.49 27.89
N ARG A 477 24.82 -2.27 28.54
CA ARG A 477 24.33 -3.54 28.02
C ARG A 477 23.08 -3.24 27.19
N LYS A 478 23.09 -3.74 25.95
CA LYS A 478 22.00 -3.86 24.96
C LYS A 478 22.00 -2.78 23.86
N MET A 479 21.92 -3.26 22.61
CA MET A 479 21.70 -2.54 21.33
C MET A 479 22.86 -1.87 20.58
N PHE A 480 24.01 -2.50 20.31
CA PHE A 480 24.96 -1.91 19.33
C PHE A 480 25.77 -2.93 18.52
N ILE A 481 25.86 -2.73 17.20
CA ILE A 481 26.99 -3.21 16.39
C ILE A 481 27.81 -1.99 15.98
N LYS A 482 28.75 -1.61 16.85
CA LYS A 482 29.71 -0.55 16.59
C LYS A 482 30.71 -1.00 15.51
N HIS A 483 30.72 -0.31 14.38
CA HIS A 483 31.87 -0.31 13.47
C HIS A 483 32.59 1.04 13.66
N SER A 484 33.93 1.04 13.70
CA SER A 484 34.69 2.30 13.66
C SER A 484 35.78 2.14 12.63
N VAL A 485 35.80 3.01 11.63
CA VAL A 485 36.88 3.07 10.64
C VAL A 485 37.84 4.15 11.12
N LYS A 486 39.03 3.75 11.60
CA LYS A 486 40.11 4.71 11.86
C LYS A 486 40.96 4.82 10.59
N THR A 487 40.81 5.91 9.87
CA THR A 487 41.75 6.35 8.84
C THR A 487 42.84 7.19 9.51
N THR A 488 44.09 6.73 9.50
CA THR A 488 45.21 7.54 9.97
C THR A 488 45.47 8.69 8.98
N GLY A 489 45.32 9.94 9.44
CA GLY A 489 45.68 11.14 8.66
C GLY A 489 44.52 12.00 8.14
N TYR A 490 43.26 11.63 8.38
CA TYR A 490 42.06 12.37 7.96
C TYR A 490 41.03 12.48 9.10
N PRO A 491 40.09 13.46 9.08
CA PRO A 491 39.02 13.53 10.06
C PRO A 491 38.29 12.18 10.16
N SER A 492 38.10 11.71 11.39
CA SER A 492 37.60 10.37 11.69
C SER A 492 36.18 10.18 11.17
N LEU A 493 36.00 9.40 10.11
CA LEU A 493 34.69 8.91 9.68
C LEU A 493 34.20 7.86 10.69
N THR A 494 33.13 8.17 11.43
CA THR A 494 32.49 7.17 12.29
C THR A 494 31.23 6.66 11.62
N VAL A 495 31.34 5.47 11.02
CA VAL A 495 30.21 4.76 10.44
C VAL A 495 29.54 3.95 11.53
N PHE A 496 28.33 4.34 11.91
CA PHE A 496 27.55 3.57 12.85
C PHE A 496 26.47 2.83 12.09
N SER A 497 26.63 1.50 11.99
CA SER A 497 25.53 0.66 11.54
C SER A 497 24.70 0.36 12.78
N VAL A 498 23.68 1.19 13.05
CA VAL A 498 22.53 0.63 13.75
C VAL A 498 21.93 -0.32 12.73
N TYR A 499 22.15 -1.61 12.90
CA TYR A 499 21.25 -2.54 12.26
C TYR A 499 19.89 -2.33 12.94
N ARG A 500 19.11 -1.36 12.45
CA ARG A 500 17.66 -1.45 12.39
C ARG A 500 17.38 -2.57 11.39
N VAL A 501 17.68 -3.78 11.83
CA VAL A 501 17.20 -4.99 11.19
C VAL A 501 16.09 -5.41 12.12
N PHE A 502 14.88 -5.10 11.65
CA PHE A 502 13.60 -5.47 12.22
C PHE A 502 13.43 -6.99 12.30
#